data_AF-A0A842MQ81-F1
#
_entry.id   AF-A0A842MQ81-F1
#
_cell.length_a   1.000
_cell.length_b   1.000
_cell.length_c   1.000
_cell.angle_alpha   90.00
_cell.angle_beta   90.00
_cell.angle_gamma   90.00
#
_symmetry.space_group_name_H-M   'P 1'
#
loop_
_entity.id
_entity.type
_entity.pdbx_description
1 polymer ?
#
loop_
_entity_poly.entity_id
_entity_poly.type
_entity_poly.pdbx_seq_one_letter_code
_entity_poly.pdbx_strand_id
1 'polypeptide(L)'
;MLEGKTAGLYWAEGVVFIYFPLPASTETAAKALVEDKRVYWTFVGYALMSQYQSIIETREKIIVPVIDMSSNPMFRKVAKWLKEFSAP
;
A
#
# COMPACT_ATOMS: atom_id res chain seq x y z
N MET A 1 -9.08 13.00 5.35
CA MET A 1 -10.08 13.05 4.26
C MET A 1 -9.31 13.28 2.98
N LEU A 2 -9.50 12.42 1.97
CA LEU A 2 -8.93 12.61 0.63
C LEU A 2 -9.78 13.68 -0.05
N GLU A 3 -9.14 14.79 -0.44
CA GLU A 3 -9.76 15.97 -1.05
C GLU A 3 -10.29 15.67 -2.46
N GLY A 4 -11.32 14.83 -2.59
CA GLY A 4 -12.04 14.55 -3.84
C GLY A 4 -11.22 13.84 -4.94
N LYS A 5 -9.93 13.57 -4.73
CA LYS A 5 -9.08 12.80 -5.64
C LYS A 5 -9.13 11.31 -5.27
N THR A 6 -9.26 10.45 -6.28
CA THR A 6 -9.09 9.01 -6.11
C THR A 6 -7.71 8.75 -5.49
N ALA A 7 -7.67 8.05 -4.36
CA ALA A 7 -6.39 7.61 -3.82
C ALA A 7 -5.78 6.62 -4.81
N GLY A 8 -4.54 6.90 -5.25
CA GLY A 8 -3.79 5.92 -6.02
C GLY A 8 -3.62 4.63 -5.21
N LEU A 9 -3.74 3.50 -5.89
CA LEU A 9 -3.44 2.21 -5.30
C LEU A 9 -1.98 1.86 -5.60
N TYR A 10 -1.43 0.97 -4.77
CA TYR A 10 -0.12 0.40 -4.96
C TYR A 10 -0.25 -1.05 -5.34
N TRP A 11 0.62 -1.53 -6.20
CA TRP A 11 0.70 -2.93 -6.57
C TRP A 11 2.11 -3.45 -6.33
N ALA A 12 2.23 -4.64 -5.78
CA ALA A 12 3.50 -5.36 -5.76
C ALA A 12 3.25 -6.86 -5.75
N GLU A 13 4.01 -7.60 -6.54
CA GLU A 13 4.08 -9.07 -6.45
C GLU A 13 2.70 -9.76 -6.45
N GLY A 14 1.75 -9.29 -7.26
CA GLY A 14 0.42 -9.89 -7.38
C GLY A 14 -0.61 -9.44 -6.33
N VAL A 15 -0.33 -8.36 -5.59
CA VAL A 15 -1.24 -7.78 -4.60
C VAL A 15 -1.41 -6.30 -4.87
N VAL A 16 -2.66 -5.83 -4.89
CA VAL A 16 -2.99 -4.41 -4.87
C VAL A 16 -3.40 -3.99 -3.47
N PHE A 17 -2.93 -2.85 -3.00
CA PHE A 17 -3.18 -2.37 -1.65
C PHE A 17 -3.17 -0.85 -1.56
N ILE A 18 -3.84 -0.36 -0.52
CA ILE A 18 -3.74 1.00 -0.01
C ILE A 18 -3.28 0.91 1.45
N TYR A 19 -2.39 1.81 1.85
CA TYR A 19 -1.90 1.86 3.22
C TYR A 19 -1.82 3.29 3.72
N PHE A 20 -2.00 3.47 5.02
CA PHE A 20 -1.83 4.76 5.69
C PHE A 20 -0.73 4.61 6.74
N PRO A 21 0.44 5.25 6.55
CA PRO A 21 1.49 5.23 7.55
C PRO A 21 1.09 6.08 8.76
N LEU A 22 1.51 5.66 9.96
CA LEU A 22 1.47 6.51 11.14
C LEU A 22 2.41 7.71 10.88
N PRO A 23 1.92 8.96 10.94
CA PRO A 23 2.77 10.11 10.73
C PRO A 23 3.86 10.21 11.80
N ALA A 24 5.06 10.63 11.39
CA ALA A 24 6.16 10.92 12.31
C ALA A 24 5.97 12.28 13.03
N SER A 25 4.76 12.58 13.50
CA SER A 25 4.39 13.84 14.16
C SER A 25 4.63 13.83 15.67
N THR A 26 4.90 12.67 16.26
CA THR A 26 5.30 12.52 17.66
C THR A 26 6.76 12.11 17.77
N GLU A 27 7.42 12.46 18.88
CA GLU A 27 8.83 12.10 19.11
C GLU A 27 9.04 10.58 19.02
N THR A 28 8.15 9.78 19.59
CA THR A 28 8.22 8.31 19.54
C THR A 28 8.17 7.78 18.11
N ALA A 29 7.24 8.27 17.29
CA ALA A 29 7.13 7.84 15.89
C ALA A 29 8.32 8.31 15.04
N ALA A 30 8.82 9.52 15.30
CA ALA A 30 10.00 10.05 14.62
C ALA A 30 11.28 9.27 14.97
N LYS A 31 11.49 8.94 16.25
CA LYS A 31 12.63 8.11 16.70
C LYS A 31 12.61 6.73 16.06
N ALA A 32 11.46 6.04 16.08
CA ALA A 32 11.32 4.75 15.44
C ALA A 32 11.65 4.80 13.93
N LEU A 33 11.27 5.87 13.24
CA LEU A 33 11.59 6.04 11.83
C LEU A 33 13.09 6.30 11.59
N VAL A 34 13.67 7.26 12.31
CA VAL A 34 15.03 7.76 12.03
C VAL A 34 16.10 6.83 12.59
N GLU A 35 15.95 6.41 13.84
CA GLU A 35 16.97 5.62 14.55
C GLU A 35 16.80 4.14 14.24
N ASP A 36 15.57 3.64 14.29
CA ASP A 36 15.30 2.21 14.13
C ASP A 36 14.95 1.78 12.71
N LYS A 37 14.76 2.72 11.78
CA LYS A 37 14.30 2.46 10.40
C LYS A 37 12.98 1.69 10.35
N ARG A 38 12.10 1.93 11.33
CA ARG A 38 10.78 1.31 11.46
C ARG A 38 9.68 2.28 11.07
N VAL A 39 8.78 1.82 10.19
CA VAL A 39 7.55 2.53 9.83
C VAL A 39 6.38 1.71 10.34
N TYR A 40 5.41 2.38 10.97
CA TYR A 40 4.15 1.76 11.38
C TYR A 40 3.05 2.16 10.42
N TRP A 41 2.17 1.22 10.06
CA TRP A 41 0.97 1.51 9.28
C TRP A 41 -0.24 1.40 10.20
N THR A 42 -1.10 2.41 10.18
CA THR A 42 -2.34 2.43 10.97
C THR A 42 -3.47 1.67 10.29
N PHE A 43 -3.38 1.51 8.96
CA PHE A 43 -4.34 0.78 8.16
C PHE A 43 -3.68 0.21 6.90
N VAL A 44 -4.13 -0.98 6.51
CA VAL A 44 -3.86 -1.58 5.20
C VAL A 44 -5.14 -2.24 4.69
N GLY A 45 -5.55 -1.88 3.47
CA GLY A 45 -6.62 -2.55 2.73
C GLY A 45 -6.02 -3.14 1.46
N TYR A 46 -6.39 -4.37 1.10
CA TYR A 46 -5.73 -5.07 0.01
C TYR A 46 -6.64 -6.09 -0.69
N ALA A 47 -6.25 -6.47 -1.90
CA ALA A 47 -6.86 -7.54 -2.67
C ALA A 47 -5.79 -8.25 -3.52
N LEU A 48 -6.04 -9.51 -3.85
CA LEU A 48 -5.20 -10.25 -4.80
C LEU A 48 -5.44 -9.72 -6.21
N MET A 49 -4.34 -9.42 -6.92
CA MET A 49 -4.36 -8.90 -8.28
C MET A 49 -3.14 -9.49 -9.01
N SER A 50 -3.30 -10.67 -9.61
CA SER A 50 -2.17 -11.48 -10.11
C SER A 50 -1.30 -10.79 -11.15
N GLN A 51 -1.85 -9.86 -11.92
CA GLN A 51 -1.14 -9.09 -12.94
C GLN A 51 -1.23 -7.60 -12.64
N TYR A 52 -0.12 -6.88 -12.83
CA TYR A 52 -0.11 -5.44 -12.75
C TYR A 52 -0.97 -4.83 -13.86
N GLN A 53 -1.78 -3.84 -13.49
CA GLN A 53 -2.43 -2.92 -14.42
C GLN A 53 -2.21 -1.52 -13.89
N SER A 54 -1.79 -0.58 -14.73
CA SER A 54 -1.49 0.79 -14.32
C SER A 54 -2.71 1.61 -13.94
N ILE A 55 -3.90 1.12 -14.32
CA ILE A 55 -5.19 1.78 -14.11
C ILE A 55 -6.22 0.69 -13.79
N ILE A 56 -7.09 0.98 -12.82
CA ILE A 56 -8.34 0.25 -12.60
C ILE A 56 -9.47 1.21 -12.95
N GLU A 57 -10.33 0.80 -13.89
CA GLU A 57 -11.56 1.52 -14.23
C GLU A 57 -12.75 0.83 -13.58
N THR A 58 -13.53 1.57 -12.79
CA THR A 58 -14.76 1.05 -12.19
C THR A 58 -15.94 1.15 -13.17
N ARG A 59 -17.06 0.48 -12.86
CA ARG A 59 -18.27 0.55 -13.69
C ARG A 59 -18.85 1.97 -13.79
N GLU A 60 -18.61 2.78 -12.77
CA GLU A 60 -18.98 4.18 -12.67
C GLU A 60 -18.00 5.11 -13.41
N LYS A 61 -17.07 4.54 -14.20
CA LYS A 61 -16.01 5.25 -14.94
C LYS A 61 -15.04 6.01 -14.06
N ILE A 62 -14.86 5.56 -12.81
CA ILE A 62 -13.83 6.10 -11.93
C ILE A 62 -12.50 5.47 -12.33
N ILE A 63 -11.53 6.33 -12.68
CA ILE A 63 -10.18 5.92 -13.05
C ILE A 63 -9.29 6.01 -11.82
N VAL A 64 -8.79 4.86 -11.36
CA VAL A 64 -7.88 4.76 -10.22
C VAL A 64 -6.48 4.41 -10.73
N PRO A 65 -5.49 5.29 -10.56
CA PRO A 65 -4.11 4.96 -10.94
C PRO A 65 -3.54 3.92 -9.97
N VAL A 66 -2.73 3.00 -10.51
CA VAL A 66 -2.04 1.97 -9.74
C VAL A 66 -0.55 2.07 -10.00
N ILE A 67 0.23 2.21 -8.93
CA ILE A 67 1.68 2.38 -8.99
C ILE A 67 2.35 1.04 -8.68
N ASP A 68 3.23 0.57 -9.57
CA ASP A 68 4.04 -0.62 -9.31
C ASP A 68 5.17 -0.27 -8.31
N MET A 69 5.09 -0.88 -7.14
CA MET A 69 6.05 -0.74 -6.04
C MET A 69 6.99 -1.94 -5.92
N SER A 70 6.97 -2.87 -6.88
CA SER A 70 7.76 -4.11 -6.86
C SER A 70 9.27 -3.86 -6.85
N SER A 71 9.74 -2.70 -7.31
CA SER A 71 11.16 -2.32 -7.22
C SER A 71 11.66 -2.18 -5.77
N ASN A 72 10.77 -1.83 -4.84
CA ASN A 72 11.12 -1.64 -3.44
C ASN A 72 10.99 -2.96 -2.65
N PRO A 73 12.10 -3.46 -2.04
CA PRO A 73 12.09 -4.74 -1.33
C PRO A 73 11.15 -4.77 -0.13
N MET A 74 10.84 -3.63 0.49
CA MET A 74 9.90 -3.56 1.61
C MET A 74 8.48 -3.90 1.15
N PHE A 75 8.02 -3.30 0.05
CA PHE A 75 6.68 -3.57 -0.49
C PHE A 75 6.55 -4.99 -1.04
N ARG A 76 7.61 -5.58 -1.60
CA ARG A 76 7.61 -7.01 -1.94
C ARG A 76 7.41 -7.90 -0.72
N LYS A 77 8.07 -7.61 0.40
CA LYS A 77 7.91 -8.36 1.66
C LYS A 77 6.48 -8.23 2.19
N VAL A 78 5.92 -7.02 2.19
CA VAL A 78 4.52 -6.77 2.59
C VAL A 78 3.56 -7.56 1.71
N ALA A 79 3.70 -7.49 0.39
CA ALA A 79 2.82 -8.23 -0.53
C ALA A 79 2.89 -9.75 -0.31
N LYS A 80 4.08 -10.29 -0.04
CA LYS A 80 4.24 -11.70 0.31
C LYS A 80 3.49 -12.04 1.61
N TRP A 81 3.66 -11.24 2.66
CA TRP A 81 2.97 -11.42 3.94
C TRP A 81 1.44 -11.34 3.81
N LEU A 82 0.92 -10.40 3.01
CA LEU A 82 -0.51 -10.26 2.73
C LEU A 82 -1.09 -11.48 1.99
N LYS A 83 -0.35 -12.05 1.03
CA LYS A 83 -0.76 -13.29 0.35
C LYS A 83 -0.83 -14.47 1.31
N GLU A 84 0.15 -14.61 2.20
CA GLU A 84 0.18 -15.67 3.22
C GLU A 84 -1.01 -15.54 4.19
N PHE A 85 -1.36 -14.32 4.61
CA PHE A 85 -2.52 -14.07 5.47
C PHE A 85 -3.86 -14.36 4.77
N SER A 86 -3.92 -14.21 3.45
CA SER A 86 -5.10 -14.53 2.63
C SER A 86 -5.19 -16.00 2.22
N ALA A 87 -4.18 -16.83 2.53
CA ALA A 87 -4.26 -18.25 2.25
C ALA A 87 -5.33 -18.89 3.16
N PRO A 88 -6.19 -19.78 2.61
CA PRO A 88 -7.24 -20.45 3.37
C PRO A 88 -6.70 -21.39 4.45
#